data_AF-A0A355GJ19-F1
#
_entry.id   AF-A0A355GJ19-F1
#
_cell.length_a   1.000
_cell.length_b   1.000
_cell.length_c   1.000
_cell.angle_alpha   90.00
_cell.angle_beta   90.00
_cell.angle_gamma   90.00
#
_symmetry.space_group_name_H-M   'P 1'
#
loop_
_entity.id
_entity.type
_entity.pdbx_description
1 polymer ?
#
loop_
_entity_poly.entity_id
_entity_poly.type
_entity_poly.pdbx_seq_one_letter_code
_entity_poly.pdbx_strand_id
1 'polypeptide(L)'
;MIVCSKEDDICSIDSLALRARKLLDQEIEFISNPCFGDAAAESEILNGMASRSPESYLDSSRVSSASGSSTTISRLCRAEVLSAEEEQRLFRCFNYLKYKANRYRSQLDPEWVTEDQLNQIEQLLHQAQLARDEILSRNMRLVVSIVKKCMTAGVSFDELFSDGCLTLLKAIDKFDYSRGFRFSTYAYHAVSNYAYRKIANRRKERAQYKQLPPERSMEETGAVKNPLMGTETWDELSELLNESIDTLDEREQLIVKSRFALGKHRKTLTFQKLADQLGISKERVRQLEQRAVAKLKVIAEGSRLDLIRELVCD
;
A
#
# COMPACT_ATOMS: atom_id res chain seq x y z
N MET A 1 -25.33 49.64 -15.44
CA MET A 1 -24.03 49.09 -15.01
C MET A 1 -24.33 47.92 -14.07
N ILE A 2 -24.72 46.77 -14.63
CA ILE A 2 -25.02 45.55 -13.86
C ILE A 2 -24.55 44.37 -14.71
N VAL A 3 -23.25 44.07 -14.65
CA VAL A 3 -22.65 42.84 -15.17
C VAL A 3 -21.47 42.54 -14.25
N CYS A 4 -21.71 41.98 -13.06
CA CYS A 4 -20.63 41.54 -12.16
C CYS A 4 -21.11 40.52 -11.11
N SER A 5 -21.98 39.58 -11.50
CA SER A 5 -22.48 38.55 -10.57
C SER A 5 -22.62 37.16 -11.19
N LYS A 6 -22.03 36.93 -12.37
CA LYS A 6 -22.05 35.59 -12.99
C LYS A 6 -20.68 34.89 -12.99
N GLU A 7 -19.58 35.63 -12.94
CA GLU A 7 -18.23 35.03 -13.01
C GLU A 7 -17.77 34.45 -11.66
N ASP A 8 -18.15 35.05 -10.54
CA ASP A 8 -17.82 34.53 -9.20
C ASP A 8 -18.59 33.25 -8.85
N ASP A 9 -19.84 33.12 -9.31
CA ASP A 9 -20.66 31.93 -9.08
C ASP A 9 -20.13 30.71 -9.87
N ILE A 10 -19.61 30.91 -11.09
CA ILE A 10 -19.08 29.82 -11.93
C ILE A 10 -17.81 29.22 -11.32
N CYS A 11 -16.91 30.06 -10.80
CA CYS A 11 -15.67 29.60 -10.16
C CYS A 11 -15.95 28.83 -8.84
N SER A 12 -16.98 29.25 -8.10
CA SER A 12 -17.44 28.56 -6.88
C SER A 12 -18.08 27.20 -7.20
N ILE A 13 -18.94 27.14 -8.22
CA ILE A 13 -19.60 25.89 -8.67
C ILE A 13 -18.58 24.87 -9.18
N ASP A 14 -17.57 25.31 -9.95
CA ASP A 14 -16.50 24.43 -10.43
C ASP A 14 -15.66 23.87 -9.26
N SER A 15 -15.46 24.66 -8.19
CA SER A 15 -14.77 24.21 -6.99
C SER A 15 -15.57 23.17 -6.18
N LEU A 16 -16.89 23.33 -6.10
CA LEU A 16 -17.80 22.39 -5.40
C LEU A 16 -17.94 21.09 -6.18
N ALA A 17 -18.09 21.15 -7.51
CA ALA A 17 -18.13 19.99 -8.38
C ALA A 17 -16.82 19.18 -8.30
N LEU A 18 -15.66 19.85 -8.23
CA LEU A 18 -14.37 19.19 -8.04
C LEU A 18 -14.27 18.49 -6.68
N ARG A 19 -14.71 19.14 -5.59
CA ARG A 19 -14.76 18.54 -4.24
C ARG A 19 -15.69 17.32 -4.22
N ALA A 20 -16.88 17.43 -4.81
CA ALA A 20 -17.84 16.34 -4.91
C ALA A 20 -17.28 15.14 -5.69
N ARG A 21 -16.64 15.38 -6.84
CA ARG A 21 -15.96 14.32 -7.61
C ARG A 21 -14.88 13.63 -6.81
N LYS A 22 -14.04 14.39 -6.09
CA LYS A 22 -13.01 13.82 -5.21
C LYS A 22 -13.60 12.92 -4.12
N LEU A 23 -14.71 13.33 -3.51
CA LEU A 23 -15.40 12.50 -2.52
C LEU A 23 -16.00 11.24 -3.13
N LEU A 24 -16.58 11.33 -4.33
CA LEU A 24 -17.14 10.18 -5.05
C LEU A 24 -16.06 9.16 -5.46
N ASP A 25 -14.88 9.64 -5.88
CA ASP A 25 -13.73 8.79 -6.24
C ASP A 25 -13.11 8.09 -5.02
N GLN A 26 -13.24 8.67 -3.82
CA GLN A 26 -12.67 8.11 -2.60
C GLN A 26 -13.52 6.94 -2.08
N GLU A 27 -12.99 5.71 -2.12
CA GLU A 27 -13.61 4.54 -1.50
C GLU A 27 -13.66 4.64 0.03
N ILE A 28 -14.86 4.50 0.61
CA ILE A 28 -15.08 4.51 2.07
C ILE A 28 -15.44 3.09 2.51
N GLU A 29 -14.43 2.26 2.76
CA GLU A 29 -14.62 0.91 3.32
C GLU A 29 -15.08 0.99 4.79
N PHE A 30 -16.00 0.13 5.24
CA PHE A 30 -16.38 0.02 6.65
C PHE A 30 -16.85 -1.40 6.97
N ILE A 31 -16.77 -1.78 8.24
CA ILE A 31 -17.36 -3.02 8.74
C ILE A 31 -18.83 -2.76 9.10
N SER A 32 -19.73 -3.43 8.37
CA SER A 32 -21.17 -3.31 8.56
C SER A 32 -21.64 -3.90 9.90
N ASN A 33 -22.67 -3.28 10.48
CA ASN A 33 -23.39 -3.81 11.63
C ASN A 33 -24.89 -3.59 11.44
N PRO A 34 -25.75 -4.57 11.79
CA PRO A 34 -27.20 -4.47 11.63
C PRO A 34 -27.82 -3.20 12.22
N CYS A 35 -27.30 -2.70 13.36
CA CYS A 35 -27.85 -1.53 14.04
C CYS A 35 -27.60 -0.19 13.33
N PHE A 36 -26.82 -0.14 12.25
CA PHE A 36 -26.50 1.12 11.57
C PHE A 36 -27.68 1.73 10.81
N GLY A 37 -28.72 0.95 10.51
CA GLY A 37 -29.95 1.44 9.89
C GLY A 37 -30.89 2.17 10.84
N ASP A 38 -30.75 1.96 12.16
CA ASP A 38 -31.71 2.40 13.15
C ASP A 38 -31.41 3.82 13.65
N ALA A 39 -32.39 4.73 13.57
CA ALA A 39 -32.24 6.11 14.03
C ALA A 39 -31.97 6.20 15.55
N ALA A 40 -32.52 5.27 16.35
CA ALA A 40 -32.28 5.22 17.79
C ALA A 40 -30.84 4.83 18.15
N ALA A 41 -30.17 4.05 17.29
CA ALA A 41 -28.80 3.61 17.52
C ALA A 41 -27.79 4.76 17.28
N GLU A 42 -28.12 5.75 16.47
CA GLU A 42 -27.24 6.89 16.18
C GLU A 42 -26.83 7.65 17.44
N SER A 43 -27.81 8.06 18.24
CA SER A 43 -27.55 8.82 19.47
C SER A 43 -26.77 7.99 20.48
N GLU A 44 -27.05 6.69 20.60
CA GLU A 44 -26.31 5.77 21.48
C GLU A 44 -24.84 5.64 21.06
N ILE A 45 -24.59 5.48 19.76
CA ILE A 45 -23.24 5.29 19.21
C ILE A 45 -22.41 6.57 19.35
N LEU A 46 -22.99 7.74 19.06
CA LEU A 46 -22.27 9.01 19.06
C LEU A 46 -22.10 9.61 20.46
N ASN A 47 -23.04 9.39 21.40
CA ASN A 47 -22.92 9.89 22.77
C ASN A 47 -21.68 9.33 23.50
N GLY A 48 -21.21 8.13 23.12
CA GLY A 48 -19.99 7.54 23.67
C GLY A 48 -18.71 8.34 23.41
N MET A 49 -18.69 9.25 22.41
CA MET A 49 -17.55 10.11 22.12
C MET A 49 -17.48 11.37 22.98
N ALA A 50 -18.64 11.92 23.39
CA ALA A 50 -18.72 13.22 24.07
C ALA A 50 -18.11 13.23 25.48
N SER A 51 -17.94 12.07 26.11
CA SER A 51 -17.42 11.95 27.47
C SER A 51 -15.89 11.95 27.57
N ARG A 52 -15.15 12.02 26.45
CA ARG A 52 -13.68 11.99 26.46
C ARG A 52 -13.14 13.35 26.02
N SER A 53 -12.52 14.06 26.96
CA SER A 53 -12.02 15.42 26.76
C SER A 53 -11.04 15.51 25.57
N PRO A 54 -11.22 16.50 24.66
CA PRO A 54 -10.29 16.78 23.56
C PRO A 54 -8.85 17.10 24.01
N GLU A 55 -8.63 17.38 25.30
CA GLU A 55 -7.34 17.79 25.87
C GLU A 55 -6.26 16.71 25.84
N SER A 56 -6.60 15.45 25.51
CA SER A 56 -5.62 14.36 25.44
C SER A 56 -4.92 14.21 24.08
N TYR A 57 -5.33 14.95 23.04
CA TYR A 57 -4.89 14.64 21.68
C TYR A 57 -3.72 15.46 21.12
N LEU A 58 -3.46 16.70 21.55
CA LEU A 58 -2.39 17.50 20.94
C LEU A 58 -1.82 18.57 21.91
N ASP A 59 -0.84 18.21 22.76
CA ASP A 59 0.29 19.13 23.02
C ASP A 59 1.32 18.91 21.89
N SER A 60 0.88 19.13 20.65
CA SER A 60 1.70 19.02 19.43
C SER A 60 2.34 20.35 19.04
N SER A 61 2.10 21.42 19.80
CA SER A 61 2.65 22.75 19.58
C SER A 61 4.00 23.00 20.27
N ARG A 62 4.57 22.00 20.96
CA ARG A 62 5.94 22.05 21.51
C ARG A 62 6.87 21.06 20.82
N VAL A 63 7.00 21.19 19.51
CA VAL A 63 8.17 20.67 18.79
C VAL A 63 9.35 21.62 19.02
N SER A 64 9.87 21.62 20.24
CA SER A 64 11.19 22.18 20.53
C SER A 64 12.18 21.03 20.70
N SER A 65 13.03 20.92 19.68
CA SER A 65 14.41 20.41 19.73
C SER A 65 14.83 19.72 21.03
N ALA A 66 14.54 18.42 21.14
CA ALA A 66 15.25 17.53 22.04
C ALA A 66 15.52 16.23 21.29
N SER A 67 16.79 16.07 20.92
CA SER A 67 17.36 14.98 20.15
C SER A 67 17.14 13.64 20.87
N GLY A 68 16.26 12.79 20.34
CA GLY A 68 16.16 11.40 20.75
C GLY A 68 14.78 10.79 20.49
N SER A 69 14.70 9.81 19.60
CA SER A 69 13.48 9.03 19.30
C SER A 69 12.82 8.43 20.55
N SER A 70 13.62 8.13 21.58
CA SER A 70 13.16 7.63 22.88
C SER A 70 12.14 8.53 23.59
N THR A 71 12.23 9.87 23.42
CA THR A 71 11.32 10.81 24.11
C THR A 71 9.94 10.86 23.47
N THR A 72 9.86 10.82 22.13
CA THR A 72 8.61 10.80 21.38
C THR A 72 7.82 9.50 21.63
N ILE A 73 8.51 8.35 21.58
CA ILE A 73 7.88 7.04 21.82
C ILE A 73 7.31 6.96 23.24
N SER A 74 8.03 7.53 24.22
CA SER A 74 7.59 7.56 25.61
C SER A 74 6.29 8.36 25.78
N ARG A 75 6.08 9.44 25.03
CA ARG A 75 4.82 10.19 25.01
C ARG A 75 3.69 9.40 24.34
N LEU A 76 3.97 8.76 23.20
CA LEU A 76 3.00 7.92 22.47
C LEU A 76 2.49 6.74 23.31
N CYS A 77 3.31 6.23 24.24
CA CYS A 77 2.95 5.12 25.13
C CYS A 77 2.17 5.55 26.40
N ARG A 78 1.85 6.84 26.59
CA ARG A 78 1.13 7.34 27.77
C ARG A 78 -0.38 7.10 27.73
N ALA A 79 -0.94 6.86 26.55
CA ALA A 79 -2.36 6.59 26.42
C ALA A 79 -2.76 5.34 27.22
N GLU A 80 -3.84 5.43 27.98
CA GLU A 80 -4.32 4.31 28.81
C GLU A 80 -4.89 3.20 27.93
N VAL A 81 -4.78 1.94 28.36
CA VAL A 81 -5.27 0.80 27.60
C VAL A 81 -6.79 0.74 27.65
N LEU A 82 -7.44 0.51 26.50
CA LEU A 82 -8.89 0.41 26.40
C LEU A 82 -9.41 -0.91 27.00
N SER A 83 -10.55 -0.84 27.69
CA SER A 83 -11.30 -2.02 28.08
C SER A 83 -11.92 -2.75 26.87
N ALA A 84 -12.48 -3.94 27.09
CA ALA A 84 -13.19 -4.69 26.05
C ALA A 84 -14.40 -3.93 25.50
N GLU A 85 -15.20 -3.36 26.39
CA GLU A 85 -16.39 -2.60 26.03
C GLU A 85 -16.04 -1.29 25.32
N GLU A 86 -15.01 -0.60 25.79
CA GLU A 86 -14.57 0.67 25.20
C GLU A 86 -14.02 0.47 23.79
N GLU A 87 -13.27 -0.61 23.58
CA GLU A 87 -12.78 -0.98 22.24
C GLU A 87 -13.95 -1.26 21.30
N GLN A 88 -14.94 -2.05 21.73
CA GLN A 88 -16.14 -2.32 20.93
C GLN A 88 -16.90 -1.04 20.61
N ARG A 89 -17.08 -0.13 21.58
CA ARG A 89 -17.75 1.16 21.38
C ARG A 89 -17.00 2.03 20.39
N LEU A 90 -15.68 2.14 20.51
CA LEU A 90 -14.84 2.93 19.60
C LEU A 90 -14.88 2.38 18.17
N PHE A 91 -14.72 1.07 17.98
CA PHE A 91 -14.81 0.46 16.65
C PHE A 91 -16.22 0.56 16.06
N ARG A 92 -17.27 0.42 16.87
CA ARG A 92 -18.67 0.63 16.44
C ARG A 92 -18.86 2.06 15.96
N CYS A 93 -18.40 3.05 16.71
CA CYS A 93 -18.51 4.46 16.34
C CYS A 93 -17.69 4.81 15.10
N PHE A 94 -16.41 4.38 15.04
CA PHE A 94 -15.55 4.53 13.88
C PHE A 94 -16.20 4.02 12.59
N ASN A 95 -16.75 2.80 12.63
CA ASN A 95 -17.40 2.20 11.46
C ASN A 95 -18.76 2.85 11.14
N TYR A 96 -19.52 3.28 12.15
CA TYR A 96 -20.78 3.99 11.96
C TYR A 96 -20.58 5.34 11.27
N LEU A 97 -19.56 6.12 11.66
CA LEU A 97 -19.22 7.39 11.00
C LEU A 97 -18.87 7.20 9.52
N LYS A 98 -18.08 6.17 9.20
CA LYS A 98 -17.75 5.79 7.82
C LYS A 98 -18.98 5.34 7.04
N TYR A 99 -19.84 4.53 7.65
CA TYR A 99 -21.13 4.12 7.05
C TYR A 99 -22.01 5.34 6.73
N LYS A 100 -22.17 6.27 7.69
CA LYS A 100 -22.97 7.48 7.51
C LYS A 100 -22.40 8.38 6.43
N ALA A 101 -21.09 8.61 6.42
CA ALA A 101 -20.40 9.34 5.38
C ALA A 101 -20.58 8.68 4.00
N ASN A 102 -20.47 7.35 3.92
CA ASN A 102 -20.67 6.60 2.69
C ASN A 102 -22.11 6.68 2.19
N ARG A 103 -23.10 6.64 3.10
CA ARG A 103 -24.52 6.79 2.77
C ARG A 103 -24.80 8.16 2.16
N TYR A 104 -24.30 9.23 2.76
CA TYR A 104 -24.46 10.59 2.21
C TYR A 104 -23.69 10.77 0.91
N ARG A 105 -22.45 10.29 0.82
CA ARG A 105 -21.65 10.29 -0.42
C ARG A 105 -22.40 9.62 -1.57
N SER A 106 -23.06 8.49 -1.33
CA SER A 106 -23.80 7.73 -2.35
C SER A 106 -25.10 8.41 -2.81
N GLN A 107 -25.55 9.44 -2.09
CA GLN A 107 -26.72 10.26 -2.42
C GLN A 107 -26.32 11.59 -3.09
N LEU A 108 -25.02 11.85 -3.28
CA LEU A 108 -24.56 13.08 -3.91
C LEU A 108 -24.74 13.02 -5.43
N ASP A 109 -25.43 14.02 -5.96
CA ASP A 109 -25.43 14.32 -7.38
C ASP A 109 -24.41 15.43 -7.67
N PRO A 110 -23.36 15.18 -8.49
CA PRO A 110 -22.29 16.15 -8.75
C PRO A 110 -22.75 17.50 -9.30
N GLU A 111 -23.92 17.52 -9.97
CA GLU A 111 -24.47 18.70 -10.64
C GLU A 111 -25.25 19.62 -9.70
N TRP A 112 -25.74 19.09 -8.57
CA TRP A 112 -26.68 19.81 -7.68
C TRP A 112 -26.21 19.81 -6.22
N VAL A 113 -24.92 19.61 -6.01
CA VAL A 113 -24.36 19.46 -4.66
C VAL A 113 -24.30 20.80 -3.92
N THR A 114 -24.75 20.79 -2.66
CA THR A 114 -24.63 21.95 -1.77
C THR A 114 -23.33 21.87 -0.96
N GLU A 115 -22.73 23.01 -0.66
CA GLU A 115 -21.57 23.09 0.22
C GLU A 115 -21.81 22.43 1.59
N ASP A 116 -23.00 22.60 2.17
CA ASP A 116 -23.38 21.97 3.44
C ASP A 116 -23.34 20.43 3.39
N GLN A 117 -23.75 19.84 2.26
CA GLN A 117 -23.70 18.38 2.08
C GLN A 117 -22.26 17.88 2.03
N LEU A 118 -21.37 18.60 1.34
CA LEU A 118 -19.94 18.27 1.28
C LEU A 118 -19.29 18.41 2.66
N ASN A 119 -19.53 19.54 3.34
CA ASN A 119 -19.00 19.82 4.67
C ASN A 119 -19.49 18.76 5.69
N GLN A 120 -20.74 18.32 5.59
CA GLN A 120 -21.27 17.26 6.45
C GLN A 120 -20.53 15.93 6.26
N ILE A 121 -20.24 15.53 5.01
CA ILE A 121 -19.50 14.29 4.72
C ILE A 121 -18.06 14.41 5.19
N GLU A 122 -17.39 15.53 4.89
CA GLU A 122 -16.01 15.79 5.32
C GLU A 122 -15.89 15.80 6.84
N GLN A 123 -16.86 16.36 7.56
CA GLN A 123 -16.91 16.36 9.01
C GLN A 123 -17.04 14.94 9.59
N LEU A 124 -17.90 14.09 9.00
CA LEU A 124 -18.05 12.70 9.42
C LEU A 124 -16.76 11.91 9.18
N LEU A 125 -16.09 12.12 8.04
CA LEU A 125 -14.81 11.50 7.74
C LEU A 125 -13.70 11.98 8.68
N HIS A 126 -13.69 13.27 9.02
CA HIS A 126 -12.76 13.82 10.01
C HIS A 126 -12.98 13.20 11.39
N GLN A 127 -14.23 13.07 11.85
CA GLN A 127 -14.55 12.38 13.10
C GLN A 127 -14.13 10.91 13.08
N ALA A 128 -14.31 10.21 11.95
CA ALA A 128 -13.85 8.83 11.80
C ALA A 128 -12.31 8.75 11.88
N GLN A 129 -11.60 9.72 11.30
CA GLN A 129 -10.15 9.81 11.39
C GLN A 129 -9.68 10.03 12.84
N LEU A 130 -10.36 10.90 13.60
CA LEU A 130 -10.07 11.08 15.03
C LEU A 130 -10.28 9.79 15.84
N ALA A 131 -11.38 9.07 15.58
CA ALA A 131 -11.63 7.77 16.22
C ALA A 131 -10.53 6.75 15.89
N ARG A 132 -10.06 6.74 14.64
CA ARG A 132 -8.96 5.88 14.18
C ARG A 132 -7.65 6.22 14.88
N ASP A 133 -7.34 7.50 15.02
CA ASP A 133 -6.14 7.98 15.70
C ASP A 133 -6.18 7.69 17.21
N GLU A 134 -7.36 7.76 17.82
CA GLU A 134 -7.59 7.27 19.19
C GLU A 134 -7.24 5.79 19.30
N ILE A 135 -7.85 4.93 18.48
CA ILE A 135 -7.59 3.48 18.50
C ILE A 135 -6.10 3.20 18.30
N LEU A 136 -5.46 3.92 17.37
CA LEU A 136 -4.02 3.81 17.11
C LEU A 136 -3.20 4.13 18.37
N SER A 137 -3.40 5.31 18.95
CA SER A 137 -2.64 5.80 20.11
C SER A 137 -2.71 4.83 21.30
N ARG A 138 -3.89 4.28 21.56
CA ARG A 138 -4.16 3.30 22.65
C ARG A 138 -3.42 1.98 22.45
N ASN A 139 -3.04 1.66 21.21
CA ASN A 139 -2.36 0.41 20.85
C ASN A 139 -0.87 0.58 20.50
N MET A 140 -0.30 1.78 20.63
CA MET A 140 1.13 2.04 20.33
C MET A 140 2.08 1.19 21.18
N ARG A 141 1.74 0.93 22.45
CA ARG A 141 2.54 0.10 23.36
C ARG A 141 2.74 -1.32 22.82
N LEU A 142 1.72 -1.87 22.15
CA LEU A 142 1.80 -3.18 21.51
C LEU A 142 2.86 -3.18 20.41
N VAL A 143 2.84 -2.18 19.52
CA VAL A 143 3.81 -2.04 18.42
C VAL A 143 5.23 -1.96 18.98
N VAL A 144 5.47 -1.10 19.97
CA VAL A 144 6.78 -0.99 20.62
C VAL A 144 7.24 -2.33 21.18
N SER A 145 6.34 -3.08 21.85
CA SER A 145 6.68 -4.38 22.43
C SER A 145 7.07 -5.42 21.38
N ILE A 146 6.41 -5.41 20.21
CA ILE A 146 6.70 -6.33 19.10
C ILE A 146 8.01 -5.94 18.42
N VAL A 147 8.17 -4.66 18.10
CA VAL A 147 9.37 -4.15 17.43
C VAL A 147 10.60 -4.39 18.28
N LYS A 148 10.56 -4.09 19.59
CA LYS A 148 11.67 -4.36 20.53
C LYS A 148 12.09 -5.83 20.52
N LYS A 149 11.14 -6.77 20.47
CA LYS A 149 11.42 -8.22 20.39
C LYS A 149 12.09 -8.62 19.07
N CYS A 150 11.80 -7.91 17.99
CA CYS A 150 12.29 -8.23 16.66
C CYS A 150 13.62 -7.55 16.31
N MET A 151 14.10 -6.60 17.13
CA MET A 151 15.34 -5.88 16.84
C MET A 151 16.53 -6.83 16.67
N THR A 152 17.27 -6.65 15.57
CA THR A 152 18.56 -7.31 15.31
C THR A 152 19.55 -6.24 14.87
N ALA A 153 20.85 -6.45 15.09
CA ALA A 153 21.90 -5.55 14.62
C ALA A 153 21.78 -5.26 13.10
N GLY A 154 21.68 -3.97 12.74
CA GLY A 154 21.63 -3.49 11.35
C GLY A 154 20.27 -2.99 10.85
N VAL A 155 19.23 -2.96 11.68
CA VAL A 155 17.93 -2.33 11.35
C VAL A 155 17.62 -1.23 12.36
N SER A 156 17.23 -0.05 11.89
CA SER A 156 16.85 1.07 12.76
C SER A 156 15.52 0.77 13.46
N PHE A 157 15.44 1.07 14.76
CA PHE A 157 14.21 0.95 15.53
C PHE A 157 13.09 1.82 14.92
N ASP A 158 13.40 3.07 14.59
CA ASP A 158 12.43 4.05 14.11
C ASP A 158 11.80 3.62 12.79
N GLU A 159 12.57 2.94 11.94
CA GLU A 159 12.11 2.40 10.66
C GLU A 159 11.15 1.21 10.83
N LEU A 160 11.46 0.29 11.76
CA LEU A 160 10.55 -0.82 12.08
C LEU A 160 9.30 -0.35 12.82
N PHE A 161 9.45 0.65 13.70
CA PHE A 161 8.35 1.22 14.45
C PHE A 161 7.38 1.95 13.53
N SER A 162 7.88 2.82 12.64
CA SER A 162 7.05 3.55 11.67
C SER A 162 6.23 2.60 10.80
N ASP A 163 6.86 1.55 10.27
CA ASP A 163 6.15 0.56 9.47
C ASP A 163 5.19 -0.30 10.29
N GLY A 164 5.54 -0.59 11.55
CA GLY A 164 4.67 -1.28 12.48
C GLY A 164 3.39 -0.49 12.73
N CYS A 165 3.49 0.83 12.89
CA CYS A 165 2.34 1.73 13.02
C CYS A 165 1.48 1.75 11.75
N LEU A 166 2.09 1.79 10.55
CA LEU A 166 1.35 1.69 9.28
C LEU A 166 0.62 0.35 9.13
N THR A 167 1.23 -0.74 9.58
CA THR A 167 0.60 -2.07 9.57
C THR A 167 -0.55 -2.13 10.57
N LEU A 168 -0.38 -1.53 11.75
CA LEU A 168 -1.43 -1.42 12.75
C LEU A 168 -2.62 -0.62 12.22
N LEU A 169 -2.39 0.51 11.56
CA LEU A 169 -3.43 1.31 10.91
C LEU A 169 -4.25 0.47 9.91
N LYS A 170 -3.57 -0.30 9.04
CA LYS A 170 -4.25 -1.21 8.11
C LYS A 170 -5.05 -2.31 8.83
N ALA A 171 -4.57 -2.76 10.00
CA ALA A 171 -5.30 -3.72 10.82
C ALA A 171 -6.56 -3.09 11.44
N ILE A 172 -6.49 -1.83 11.88
CA ILE A 172 -7.67 -1.09 12.40
C ILE A 172 -8.76 -1.02 11.34
N ASP A 173 -8.41 -0.70 10.09
CA ASP A 173 -9.40 -0.55 9.01
C ASP A 173 -10.14 -1.86 8.66
N LYS A 174 -9.51 -3.01 8.95
CA LYS A 174 -10.02 -4.34 8.58
C LYS A 174 -10.54 -5.15 9.76
N PHE A 175 -10.46 -4.60 10.97
CA PHE A 175 -10.83 -5.34 12.17
C PHE A 175 -12.35 -5.44 12.32
N ASP A 176 -12.85 -6.67 12.34
CA ASP A 176 -14.25 -6.96 12.56
C ASP A 176 -14.55 -7.12 14.05
N TYR A 177 -15.07 -6.03 14.64
CA TYR A 177 -15.39 -5.95 16.06
C TYR A 177 -16.60 -6.80 16.48
N SER A 178 -17.42 -7.28 15.52
CA SER A 178 -18.61 -8.08 15.81
C SER A 178 -18.27 -9.50 16.28
N ARG A 179 -17.05 -9.97 16.00
CA ARG A 179 -16.61 -11.35 16.28
C ARG A 179 -16.26 -11.62 17.75
N GLY A 180 -16.24 -10.60 18.60
CA GLY A 180 -15.97 -10.75 20.03
C GLY A 180 -14.51 -11.03 20.42
N PHE A 181 -13.58 -11.04 19.48
CA PHE A 181 -12.14 -11.12 19.78
C PHE A 181 -11.57 -9.76 20.18
N ARG A 182 -10.49 -9.75 20.97
CA ARG A 182 -9.75 -8.52 21.28
C ARG A 182 -8.95 -8.05 20.07
N PHE A 183 -8.97 -6.75 19.82
CA PHE A 183 -8.18 -6.14 18.76
C PHE A 183 -6.68 -6.40 18.94
N SER A 184 -6.19 -6.38 20.18
CA SER A 184 -4.79 -6.65 20.50
C SER A 184 -4.28 -7.99 19.95
N THR A 185 -5.12 -9.04 19.97
CA THR A 185 -4.79 -10.36 19.42
C THR A 185 -4.64 -10.29 17.90
N TYR A 186 -5.59 -9.66 17.21
CA TYR A 186 -5.53 -9.50 15.76
C TYR A 186 -4.35 -8.62 15.32
N ALA A 187 -4.20 -7.47 15.97
CA ALA A 187 -3.12 -6.51 15.75
C ALA A 187 -1.73 -7.14 15.97
N TYR A 188 -1.59 -7.98 17.00
CA TYR A 188 -0.34 -8.69 17.26
C TYR A 188 0.09 -9.53 16.06
N HIS A 189 -0.81 -10.32 15.47
CA HIS A 189 -0.50 -11.13 14.30
C HIS A 189 -0.15 -10.28 13.07
N ALA A 190 -0.88 -9.19 12.83
CA ALA A 190 -0.60 -8.30 11.71
C ALA A 190 0.81 -7.67 11.80
N VAL A 191 1.11 -7.06 12.95
CA VAL A 191 2.37 -6.33 13.17
C VAL A 191 3.56 -7.29 13.29
N SER A 192 3.40 -8.42 13.99
CA SER A 192 4.48 -9.41 14.13
C SER A 192 4.84 -10.05 12.79
N ASN A 193 3.85 -10.51 12.01
CA ASN A 193 4.10 -11.11 10.69
C ASN A 193 4.80 -10.11 9.76
N TYR A 194 4.42 -8.84 9.80
CA TYR A 194 5.10 -7.79 9.05
C TYR A 194 6.56 -7.64 9.50
N ALA A 195 6.79 -7.45 10.80
CA ALA A 195 8.13 -7.23 11.35
C ALA A 195 9.09 -8.38 11.04
N TYR A 196 8.65 -9.63 11.23
CA TYR A 196 9.44 -10.81 10.91
C TYR A 196 9.77 -10.90 9.41
N ARG A 197 8.79 -10.64 8.53
CA ARG A 197 9.01 -10.63 7.08
C ARG A 197 10.02 -9.56 6.67
N LYS A 198 9.89 -8.34 7.21
CA LYS A 198 10.79 -7.23 6.90
C LYS A 198 12.24 -7.56 7.29
N ILE A 199 12.44 -8.13 8.48
CA ILE A 199 13.78 -8.54 8.93
C ILE A 199 14.33 -9.69 8.10
N ALA A 200 13.50 -10.70 7.78
CA ALA A 200 13.92 -11.82 6.93
C ALA A 200 14.35 -11.34 5.54
N ASN A 201 13.61 -10.43 4.92
CA ASN A 201 13.96 -9.85 3.62
C ASN A 201 15.28 -9.07 3.68
N ARG A 202 15.47 -8.22 4.68
CA ARG A 202 16.71 -7.45 4.84
C ARG A 202 17.93 -8.33 5.12
N ARG A 203 17.75 -9.45 5.83
CA ARG A 203 18.81 -10.47 6.00
C ARG A 203 19.16 -11.12 4.67
N LYS A 204 18.17 -11.44 3.82
CA LYS A 204 18.40 -11.99 2.47
C LYS A 204 19.13 -10.99 1.59
N GLU A 205 18.70 -9.73 1.57
CA GLU A 205 19.39 -8.65 0.83
C GLU A 205 20.85 -8.54 1.28
N ARG A 206 21.11 -8.45 2.59
CA ARG A 206 22.48 -8.36 3.11
C ARG A 206 23.32 -9.59 2.77
N ALA A 207 22.73 -10.79 2.76
CA ALA A 207 23.42 -12.02 2.37
C ALA A 207 23.76 -12.02 0.87
N GLN A 208 22.85 -11.54 0.01
CA GLN A 208 23.10 -11.35 -1.41
C GLN A 208 24.25 -10.36 -1.65
N TYR A 209 24.22 -9.19 -0.99
CA TYR A 209 25.29 -8.19 -1.12
C TYR A 209 26.64 -8.68 -0.59
N LYS A 210 26.68 -9.50 0.47
CA LYS A 210 27.93 -10.10 0.97
C LYS A 210 28.55 -11.14 0.03
N GLN A 211 27.78 -11.70 -0.90
CA GLN A 211 28.29 -12.63 -1.91
C GLN A 211 28.86 -11.91 -3.14
N LEU A 212 28.67 -10.59 -3.26
CA LEU A 212 29.48 -9.82 -4.21
C LEU A 212 30.93 -9.78 -3.69
N PRO A 213 31.93 -9.95 -4.57
CA PRO A 213 33.32 -9.70 -4.22
C PRO A 213 33.43 -8.34 -3.54
N PRO A 214 34.24 -8.19 -2.48
CA PRO A 214 34.44 -6.87 -1.88
C PRO A 214 34.82 -5.91 -2.99
N GLU A 215 34.09 -4.80 -3.13
CA GLU A 215 34.51 -3.70 -3.97
C GLU A 215 35.95 -3.39 -3.56
N ARG A 216 36.89 -3.71 -4.46
CA ARG A 216 38.27 -3.29 -4.30
C ARG A 216 38.21 -1.80 -4.05
N SER A 217 38.84 -1.37 -2.96
CA SER A 217 39.05 0.03 -2.64
C SER A 217 39.33 0.80 -3.92
N MET A 218 38.62 1.91 -4.09
CA MET A 218 38.68 2.78 -5.24
C MET A 218 40.01 3.56 -5.23
N GLU A 219 41.11 2.82 -5.27
CA GLU A 219 42.47 3.28 -5.42
C GLU A 219 43.03 2.59 -6.67
N GLU A 220 43.23 3.39 -7.71
CA GLU A 220 44.09 3.17 -8.87
C GLU A 220 44.15 1.74 -9.44
N THR A 221 43.24 1.43 -10.36
CA THR A 221 43.67 0.79 -11.61
C THR A 221 43.05 1.53 -12.78
N GLY A 222 43.88 2.25 -13.54
CA GLY A 222 43.54 2.89 -14.81
C GLY A 222 43.26 1.88 -15.93
N ALA A 223 42.49 0.84 -15.64
CA ALA A 223 42.03 -0.14 -16.60
C ALA A 223 40.51 -0.21 -16.47
N VAL A 224 39.84 0.64 -17.24
CA VAL A 224 38.43 0.44 -17.59
C VAL A 224 38.36 -0.94 -18.25
N LYS A 225 38.03 -1.97 -17.47
CA LYS A 225 37.56 -3.23 -18.04
C LYS A 225 36.16 -2.94 -18.57
N ASN A 226 36.09 -2.50 -19.82
CA ASN A 226 34.89 -2.71 -20.63
C ASN A 226 34.57 -4.21 -20.55
N PRO A 227 33.41 -4.63 -20.04
CA PRO A 227 32.97 -6.00 -20.26
C PRO A 227 32.65 -6.10 -21.76
N LEU A 228 33.63 -6.54 -22.55
CA LEU A 228 33.42 -6.92 -23.94
C LEU A 228 32.60 -8.22 -23.96
N MET A 229 31.27 -8.10 -23.81
CA MET A 229 30.43 -8.82 -24.75
C MET A 229 30.44 -7.97 -26.01
N GLY A 230 31.01 -8.48 -27.10
CA GLY A 230 30.92 -7.82 -28.40
C GLY A 230 29.45 -7.61 -28.75
N THR A 231 29.12 -6.48 -29.36
CA THR A 231 27.76 -6.21 -29.87
C THR A 231 27.25 -7.37 -30.73
N GLU A 232 28.15 -8.03 -31.46
CA GLU A 232 27.91 -9.22 -32.27
C GLU A 232 27.33 -10.40 -31.45
N THR A 233 27.83 -10.66 -30.25
CA THR A 233 27.30 -11.76 -29.40
C THR A 233 25.89 -11.47 -28.85
N TRP A 234 25.58 -10.20 -28.60
CA TRP A 234 24.23 -9.79 -28.19
C TRP A 234 23.25 -9.85 -29.35
N ASP A 235 23.71 -9.50 -30.55
CA ASP A 235 22.91 -9.57 -31.77
C ASP A 235 22.58 -11.03 -32.10
N GLU A 236 23.56 -11.95 -32.03
CA GLU A 236 23.35 -13.40 -32.23
C GLU A 236 22.36 -13.98 -31.20
N LEU A 237 22.49 -13.60 -29.91
CA LEU A 237 21.62 -14.11 -28.85
C LEU A 237 20.19 -13.54 -28.97
N SER A 238 20.08 -12.28 -29.38
CA SER A 238 18.80 -11.63 -29.67
C SER A 238 18.11 -12.26 -30.90
N GLU A 239 18.87 -12.60 -31.95
CA GLU A 239 18.36 -13.32 -33.13
C GLU A 239 17.82 -14.70 -32.75
N LEU A 240 18.62 -15.52 -32.05
CA LEU A 240 18.19 -16.85 -31.60
C LEU A 240 16.95 -16.79 -30.69
N LEU A 241 16.87 -15.78 -29.83
CA LEU A 241 15.73 -15.58 -28.95
C LEU A 241 14.49 -15.13 -29.73
N ASN A 242 14.64 -14.28 -30.75
CA ASN A 242 13.54 -13.90 -31.64
C ASN A 242 13.05 -15.08 -32.48
N GLU A 243 13.95 -15.90 -33.05
CA GLU A 243 13.59 -17.12 -33.77
C GLU A 243 12.81 -18.10 -32.87
N SER A 244 13.29 -18.30 -31.64
CA SER A 244 12.62 -19.15 -30.66
C SER A 244 11.23 -18.62 -30.30
N ILE A 245 11.08 -17.30 -30.20
CA ILE A 245 9.77 -16.69 -29.92
C ILE A 245 8.85 -16.81 -31.13
N ASP A 246 9.35 -16.69 -32.35
CA ASP A 246 8.52 -16.76 -33.56
C ASP A 246 7.93 -18.17 -33.79
N THR A 247 8.46 -19.21 -33.14
CA THR A 247 7.84 -20.55 -33.10
C THR A 247 6.62 -20.67 -32.17
N LEU A 248 6.40 -19.69 -31.28
CA LEU A 248 5.25 -19.66 -30.38
C LEU A 248 3.98 -19.21 -31.11
N ASP A 249 2.83 -19.49 -30.50
CA ASP A 249 1.53 -18.99 -30.99
C ASP A 249 1.47 -17.45 -30.94
N GLU A 250 0.78 -16.79 -31.87
CA GLU A 250 0.76 -15.30 -31.98
C GLU A 250 0.37 -14.62 -30.66
N ARG A 251 -0.57 -15.23 -29.92
CA ARG A 251 -1.01 -14.74 -28.61
C ARG A 251 0.04 -14.94 -27.52
N GLU A 252 0.78 -16.04 -27.57
CA GLU A 252 1.90 -16.33 -26.66
C GLU A 252 3.07 -15.38 -26.92
N GLN A 253 3.39 -15.13 -28.19
CA GLN A 253 4.42 -14.17 -28.62
C GLN A 253 4.15 -12.77 -28.07
N LEU A 254 2.92 -12.27 -28.22
CA LEU A 254 2.56 -10.92 -27.75
C LEU A 254 2.71 -10.80 -26.23
N ILE A 255 2.29 -11.82 -25.48
CA ILE A 255 2.39 -11.85 -24.02
C ILE A 255 3.86 -11.84 -23.58
N VAL A 256 4.71 -12.69 -24.19
CA VAL A 256 6.13 -12.77 -23.87
C VAL A 256 6.87 -11.48 -24.25
N LYS A 257 6.70 -10.99 -25.49
CA LYS A 257 7.34 -9.74 -25.97
C LYS A 257 6.96 -8.54 -25.07
N SER A 258 5.70 -8.47 -24.62
CA SER A 258 5.20 -7.39 -23.77
C SER A 258 5.60 -7.48 -22.29
N ARG A 259 5.72 -8.70 -21.74
CA ARG A 259 6.07 -8.93 -20.32
C ARG A 259 7.55 -8.81 -20.04
N PHE A 260 8.37 -9.27 -20.98
CA PHE A 260 9.83 -9.25 -20.85
C PHE A 260 10.50 -8.07 -21.57
N ALA A 261 9.70 -7.14 -22.11
CA ALA A 261 10.17 -5.93 -22.80
C ALA A 261 11.13 -6.27 -23.97
N LEU A 262 10.82 -7.33 -24.71
CA LEU A 262 11.62 -7.78 -25.85
C LEU A 262 11.17 -7.02 -27.11
N GLY A 263 12.13 -6.45 -27.84
CA GLY A 263 11.88 -5.68 -29.06
C GLY A 263 11.42 -4.23 -28.81
N LYS A 264 10.30 -3.82 -29.44
CA LYS A 264 9.82 -2.41 -29.45
C LYS A 264 9.24 -1.92 -28.11
N HIS A 265 9.03 -2.80 -27.15
CA HIS A 265 8.41 -2.46 -25.87
C HIS A 265 9.47 -2.00 -24.86
N ARG A 266 9.50 -0.70 -24.53
CA ARG A 266 10.42 -0.15 -23.51
C ARG A 266 10.04 -0.50 -22.06
N LYS A 267 8.85 -1.04 -21.81
CA LYS A 267 8.31 -1.28 -20.46
C LYS A 267 7.49 -2.56 -20.38
N THR A 268 7.56 -3.23 -19.24
CA THR A 268 6.78 -4.44 -18.95
C THR A 268 5.30 -4.10 -18.74
N LEU A 269 4.40 -4.84 -19.38
CA LEU A 269 2.96 -4.68 -19.18
C LEU A 269 2.44 -5.57 -18.04
N THR A 270 1.41 -5.12 -17.33
CA THR A 270 0.73 -5.91 -16.31
C THR A 270 -0.19 -6.94 -16.97
N PHE A 271 -0.45 -8.07 -16.29
CA PHE A 271 -1.39 -9.09 -16.77
C PHE A 271 -2.79 -8.53 -17.01
N GLN A 272 -3.21 -7.52 -16.22
CA GLN A 272 -4.51 -6.88 -16.40
C GLN A 272 -4.57 -6.13 -17.73
N LYS A 273 -3.56 -5.32 -18.04
CA LYS A 273 -3.52 -4.57 -19.30
C LYS A 273 -3.47 -5.49 -20.53
N LEU A 274 -2.78 -6.62 -20.43
CA LEU A 274 -2.77 -7.65 -21.47
C LEU A 274 -4.10 -8.39 -21.59
N ALA A 275 -4.78 -8.64 -20.46
CA ALA A 275 -6.12 -9.23 -20.43
C ALA A 275 -7.13 -8.33 -21.14
N ASP A 276 -7.08 -7.02 -20.85
CA ASP A 276 -7.94 -6.02 -21.48
C ASP A 276 -7.65 -5.89 -22.99
N GLN A 277 -6.38 -5.95 -23.40
CA GLN A 277 -5.98 -5.89 -24.81
C GLN A 277 -6.34 -7.15 -25.61
N LEU A 278 -6.29 -8.32 -24.98
CA LEU A 278 -6.56 -9.61 -25.63
C LEU A 278 -8.02 -10.07 -25.49
N GLY A 279 -8.86 -9.37 -24.73
CA GLY A 279 -10.24 -9.74 -24.46
C GLY A 279 -10.38 -11.08 -23.71
N ILE A 280 -9.40 -11.42 -22.86
CA ILE A 280 -9.37 -12.68 -22.09
C ILE A 280 -9.19 -12.39 -20.60
N SER A 281 -9.45 -13.38 -19.74
CA SER A 281 -9.24 -13.21 -18.31
C SER A 281 -7.75 -13.09 -17.95
N LYS A 282 -7.45 -12.35 -16.88
CA LYS A 282 -6.09 -12.20 -16.32
C LYS A 282 -5.42 -13.55 -16.05
N GLU A 283 -6.17 -14.52 -15.54
CA GLU A 283 -5.65 -15.87 -15.28
C GLU A 283 -5.35 -16.61 -16.59
N ARG A 284 -6.13 -16.37 -17.66
CA ARG A 284 -5.83 -16.94 -18.98
C ARG A 284 -4.54 -16.38 -19.56
N VAL A 285 -4.25 -15.09 -19.39
CA VAL A 285 -2.96 -14.49 -19.77
C VAL A 285 -1.80 -15.16 -19.05
N ARG A 286 -1.93 -15.40 -17.73
CA ARG A 286 -0.91 -16.07 -16.92
C ARG A 286 -0.66 -17.51 -17.39
N GLN A 287 -1.72 -18.25 -17.70
CA GLN A 287 -1.58 -19.61 -18.24
C GLN A 287 -0.84 -19.63 -19.58
N LEU A 288 -1.15 -18.67 -20.47
CA LEU A 288 -0.47 -18.54 -21.76
C LEU A 288 1.01 -18.15 -21.59
N GLU A 289 1.34 -17.25 -20.64
CA GLU A 289 2.72 -16.91 -20.29
C GLU A 289 3.50 -18.15 -19.82
N GLN A 290 2.95 -18.91 -18.87
CA GLN A 290 3.59 -20.11 -18.34
C GLN A 290 3.83 -21.17 -19.41
N ARG A 291 2.83 -21.36 -20.30
CA ARG A 291 2.94 -22.28 -21.44
C ARG A 291 4.01 -21.82 -22.43
N ALA A 292 4.05 -20.53 -22.74
CA ALA A 292 5.05 -19.96 -23.63
C ALA A 292 6.47 -20.12 -23.08
N VAL A 293 6.69 -19.81 -21.80
CA VAL A 293 7.98 -19.99 -21.12
C VAL A 293 8.39 -21.46 -21.08
N ALA A 294 7.45 -22.38 -20.83
CA ALA A 294 7.74 -23.81 -20.85
C ALA A 294 8.18 -24.29 -22.25
N LYS A 295 7.51 -23.84 -23.31
CA LYS A 295 7.93 -24.13 -24.70
C LYS A 295 9.31 -23.56 -25.02
N LEU A 296 9.57 -22.31 -24.64
CA LEU A 296 10.88 -21.67 -24.86
C LEU A 296 12.00 -22.40 -24.12
N LYS A 297 11.75 -22.93 -22.91
CA LYS A 297 12.74 -23.75 -22.20
C LYS A 297 13.09 -25.03 -22.95
N VAL A 298 12.11 -25.74 -23.48
CA VAL A 298 12.35 -26.96 -24.25
C VAL A 298 13.11 -26.66 -25.54
N ILE A 299 12.81 -25.55 -26.22
CA ILE A 299 13.53 -25.10 -27.42
C ILE A 299 14.97 -24.71 -27.05
N ALA A 300 15.14 -24.04 -25.91
CA ALA A 300 16.44 -23.63 -25.41
C ALA A 300 17.33 -24.81 -25.03
N GLU A 301 16.76 -25.86 -24.43
CA GLU A 301 17.43 -27.12 -24.11
C GLU A 301 17.80 -27.94 -25.36
N GLY A 302 17.10 -27.73 -26.49
CA GLY A 302 17.41 -28.38 -27.78
C GLY A 302 18.35 -27.59 -28.69
N SER A 303 18.70 -26.35 -28.35
CA SER A 303 19.49 -25.44 -29.19
C SER A 303 20.90 -25.24 -28.62
N ARG A 304 21.83 -24.73 -29.45
CA ARG A 304 23.25 -24.40 -29.13
C ARG A 304 23.46 -23.39 -27.97
N LEU A 305 22.47 -23.11 -27.13
CA LEU A 305 22.59 -22.21 -25.97
C LEU A 305 23.54 -22.75 -24.90
N ASP A 306 23.82 -24.06 -24.89
CA ASP A 306 24.87 -24.64 -24.07
C ASP A 306 26.28 -24.09 -24.41
N LEU A 307 26.56 -23.73 -25.67
CA LEU A 307 27.83 -23.10 -26.07
C LEU A 307 27.98 -21.67 -25.54
N ILE A 308 26.87 -20.93 -25.39
CA ILE A 308 26.89 -19.57 -24.83
C ILE A 308 27.06 -19.64 -23.30
N ARG A 309 26.56 -20.70 -22.67
CA ARG A 309 26.75 -20.94 -21.23
C ARG A 309 28.22 -21.16 -20.87
N GLU A 310 29.00 -21.77 -21.76
CA GLU A 310 30.46 -21.90 -21.59
C GLU A 310 31.19 -20.56 -21.80
N LEU A 311 30.77 -19.71 -22.75
CA LEU A 311 31.38 -18.39 -23.01
C LEU A 311 31.14 -17.33 -21.92
N VAL A 312 30.14 -17.51 -21.06
CA VAL A 312 29.78 -16.58 -19.98
C VAL A 312 30.44 -16.96 -18.64
N CYS A 313 31.09 -18.13 -18.57
CA CYS A 313 31.66 -18.67 -17.33
C CYS A 313 33.19 -18.54 -17.18
N ASP A 314 33.90 -17.87 -18.08
CA ASP A 314 35.33 -17.51 -17.96
C ASP A 314 35.57 -16.03 -17.58
#